data_AF-W9R3N1-F1
#
_entry.id   AF-W9R3N1-F1
#
_cell.length_a   1.000
_cell.length_b   1.000
_cell.length_c   1.000
_cell.angle_alpha   90.00
_cell.angle_beta   90.00
_cell.angle_gamma   90.00
#
_symmetry.space_group_name_H-M   'P 1'
#
loop_
_entity.id
_entity.type
_entity.pdbx_description
1 polymer ?
#
loop_
_entity_poly.entity_id
_entity_poly.type
_entity_poly.pdbx_seq_one_letter_code
_entity_poly.pdbx_strand_id
1 'polypeptide(L)'
;MTNAYVCHFKVQPIYNELEDRSPQKMNRVGRITTVFCIVVYTSTAMSGYLLFGNDTEADVLTNFDKDLRIRFSSALNYIVGSGTFFIWFLFFPVIHFSLRQTINALVLEGSAPLSESRKRSLVLTIVLLALIYLGSTVIPNIWTAFKFTGATAAVSLGFIFPSLIALRLSRKGESLSLVQKLLSRLMLIMAVVVSIVGVVGNVYSLKSEYK
;
A
#
# COMPACT_ATOMS: atom_id res chain seq x y z
N MET A 1 -7.14 -8.48 -0.11
CA MET A 1 -5.95 -7.61 -0.12
C MET A 1 -6.34 -6.18 0.24
N THR A 2 -6.24 -5.80 1.52
CA THR A 2 -6.56 -4.45 2.01
C THR A 2 -5.63 -3.36 1.45
N ASN A 3 -4.39 -3.74 1.10
CA ASN A 3 -3.34 -2.82 0.68
C ASN A 3 -3.70 -2.01 -0.58
N ALA A 4 -4.51 -2.57 -1.49
CA ALA A 4 -4.88 -1.94 -2.76
C ALA A 4 -5.67 -0.62 -2.59
N TYR A 5 -6.36 -0.44 -1.45
CA TYR A 5 -7.19 0.73 -1.18
C TYR A 5 -6.60 1.64 -0.09
N VAL A 6 -5.31 1.52 0.21
CA VAL A 6 -4.64 2.35 1.22
C VAL A 6 -4.09 3.62 0.58
N CYS A 7 -4.84 4.71 0.71
CA CYS A 7 -4.38 6.06 0.34
C CYS A 7 -4.39 7.06 1.51
N HIS A 8 -4.78 6.61 2.71
CA HIS A 8 -5.05 7.44 3.89
C HIS A 8 -3.89 8.38 4.29
N PHE A 9 -2.65 7.93 4.13
CA PHE A 9 -1.46 8.72 4.46
C PHE A 9 -1.18 9.87 3.47
N LYS A 10 -1.81 9.86 2.28
CA LYS A 10 -1.73 10.93 1.29
C LYS A 10 -2.86 11.96 1.42
N VAL A 11 -3.90 11.66 2.21
CA VAL A 11 -5.07 12.54 2.37
C VAL A 11 -4.66 13.93 2.87
N GLN A 12 -3.78 14.02 3.87
CA GLN A 12 -3.37 15.31 4.44
C GLN A 12 -2.60 16.19 3.43
N PRO A 13 -1.54 15.70 2.74
CA PRO A 13 -0.89 16.46 1.67
C PRO A 13 -1.85 16.92 0.57
N ILE A 14 -2.69 16.01 0.05
CA ILE A 14 -3.64 16.33 -1.03
C ILE A 14 -4.65 17.40 -0.55
N TYR A 15 -5.10 17.32 0.70
CA TYR A 15 -5.99 18.33 1.27
C TYR A 15 -5.36 19.72 1.35
N ASN A 16 -4.05 19.78 1.64
CA ASN A 16 -3.31 21.03 1.72
C ASN A 16 -3.02 21.65 0.35
N GLU A 17 -2.93 20.83 -0.69
CA GLU A 17 -2.72 21.28 -2.07
C GLU A 17 -4.04 21.63 -2.79
N LEU A 18 -5.19 21.27 -2.20
CA LEU A 18 -6.50 21.48 -2.81
C LEU A 18 -6.89 22.96 -2.78
N GLU A 19 -7.19 23.51 -3.96
CA GLU A 19 -7.72 24.85 -4.11
C GLU A 19 -9.07 25.00 -3.40
N ASP A 20 -9.20 26.07 -2.59
CA ASP A 20 -10.37 26.33 -1.74
C ASP A 20 -10.76 25.09 -0.92
N ARG A 21 -9.80 24.61 -0.11
CA ARG A 21 -9.91 23.38 0.67
C ARG A 21 -11.15 23.35 1.55
N SER A 22 -11.95 22.28 1.42
CA SER A 22 -13.06 21.99 2.32
C SER A 22 -13.23 20.47 2.50
N PRO A 23 -13.71 20.00 3.67
CA PRO A 23 -13.96 18.58 3.89
C PRO A 23 -14.91 17.96 2.86
N GLN A 24 -15.89 18.72 2.38
CA GLN A 24 -16.84 18.28 1.35
C GLN A 24 -16.14 18.01 0.02
N LYS A 25 -15.25 18.91 -0.42
CA LYS A 25 -14.47 18.69 -1.64
C LYS A 25 -13.53 17.50 -1.50
N MET A 26 -12.86 17.35 -0.36
CA MET A 26 -11.99 16.20 -0.12
C MET A 26 -12.76 14.88 -0.15
N ASN A 27 -13.95 14.84 0.45
CA ASN A 27 -14.84 13.68 0.38
C ASN A 27 -15.33 13.37 -1.04
N ARG A 28 -15.45 14.39 -1.90
CA ARG A 28 -15.78 14.20 -3.33
C ARG A 28 -14.59 13.60 -4.08
N VAL A 29 -13.39 14.13 -3.89
CA VAL A 29 -12.15 13.58 -4.46
C VAL A 29 -11.99 12.11 -4.06
N GLY A 30 -12.07 11.81 -2.76
CA GLY A 30 -11.96 10.43 -2.26
C GLY A 30 -12.99 9.48 -2.88
N ARG A 31 -14.25 9.90 -3.02
CA ARG A 31 -15.30 9.09 -3.66
C ARG A 31 -15.02 8.82 -5.14
N ILE A 32 -14.68 9.85 -5.91
CA ILE A 32 -14.39 9.71 -7.34
C ILE A 32 -13.18 8.79 -7.54
N THR A 33 -12.09 9.03 -6.81
CA THR A 33 -10.89 8.19 -6.89
C THR A 33 -11.17 6.74 -6.51
N THR A 34 -11.99 6.50 -5.47
CA THR A 34 -12.34 5.13 -5.07
C THR A 34 -13.14 4.40 -6.15
N VAL A 35 -14.16 5.04 -6.73
CA VAL A 35 -14.93 4.46 -7.83
C VAL A 35 -14.03 4.16 -9.03
N PHE A 36 -13.14 5.10 -9.37
CA PHE A 36 -12.17 4.91 -10.44
C PHE A 36 -11.25 3.70 -10.18
N CYS A 37 -10.69 3.58 -8.96
CA CYS A 37 -9.87 2.42 -8.59
C CYS A 37 -10.65 1.10 -8.68
N ILE A 38 -11.91 1.06 -8.24
CA ILE A 38 -12.76 -0.14 -8.34
C ILE A 38 -12.94 -0.54 -9.81
N VAL A 39 -13.25 0.42 -10.69
CA VAL A 39 -13.44 0.15 -12.13
C VAL A 39 -12.16 -0.41 -12.73
N VAL A 40 -11.02 0.24 -12.49
CA VAL A 40 -9.72 -0.20 -13.03
C VAL A 40 -9.34 -1.58 -12.50
N TYR A 41 -9.43 -1.81 -11.18
CA TYR A 41 -9.05 -3.11 -10.61
C TYR A 41 -9.96 -4.24 -11.08
N THR A 42 -11.27 -3.99 -11.20
CA THR A 42 -12.21 -4.99 -11.67
C THR A 42 -12.00 -5.28 -13.15
N SER A 43 -11.80 -4.26 -13.98
CA SER A 43 -11.57 -4.45 -15.42
C SER A 43 -10.25 -5.20 -15.67
N THR A 44 -9.18 -4.86 -14.96
CA THR A 44 -7.90 -5.58 -15.06
C THR A 44 -8.03 -7.03 -14.58
N ALA A 45 -8.67 -7.27 -13.42
CA ALA A 45 -8.87 -8.62 -12.91
C ALA A 45 -9.72 -9.49 -13.84
N MET A 46 -10.82 -8.94 -14.36
CA MET A 46 -11.69 -9.63 -15.32
C MET A 46 -10.95 -9.93 -16.63
N SER A 47 -10.18 -8.98 -17.15
CA SER A 47 -9.41 -9.18 -18.39
C SER A 47 -8.32 -10.23 -18.21
N GLY A 48 -7.60 -10.20 -17.08
CA GLY A 48 -6.60 -11.22 -16.74
C GLY A 48 -7.22 -12.61 -16.64
N TYR A 49 -8.33 -12.75 -15.91
CA TYR A 49 -9.01 -14.04 -15.78
C TYR A 49 -9.60 -14.54 -17.09
N LEU A 50 -10.13 -13.66 -17.96
CA LEU A 50 -10.61 -14.06 -19.28
C LEU A 50 -9.47 -14.54 -20.20
N LEU A 51 -8.26 -14.01 -20.02
CA LEU A 51 -7.10 -14.39 -20.83
C LEU A 51 -6.46 -15.70 -20.38
N PHE A 52 -6.36 -15.93 -19.07
CA PHE A 52 -5.61 -17.06 -18.48
C PHE A 52 -6.50 -18.13 -17.85
N GLY A 53 -7.76 -17.83 -17.58
CA GLY A 53 -8.71 -18.74 -16.93
C GLY A 53 -8.17 -19.25 -15.60
N ASN A 54 -8.22 -20.57 -15.42
CA ASN A 54 -7.75 -21.25 -14.21
C ASN A 54 -6.22 -21.21 -14.05
N ASP A 55 -5.48 -20.88 -15.11
CA ASP A 55 -4.01 -20.81 -15.07
C ASP A 55 -3.51 -19.40 -14.67
N THR A 56 -4.39 -18.52 -14.20
CA THR A 56 -4.03 -17.17 -13.72
C THR A 56 -3.10 -17.28 -12.50
N GLU A 57 -1.88 -16.78 -12.62
CA GLU A 57 -0.91 -16.75 -11.52
C GLU A 57 -1.24 -15.63 -10.54
N ALA A 58 -0.68 -15.73 -9.32
CA ALA A 58 -0.84 -14.67 -8.33
C ALA A 58 -0.32 -13.31 -8.84
N ASP A 59 0.81 -13.34 -9.57
CA ASP A 59 1.28 -12.22 -10.38
C ASP A 59 0.93 -12.46 -11.86
N VAL A 60 -0.15 -11.82 -12.31
CA VAL A 60 -0.64 -11.95 -13.69
C VAL A 60 0.40 -11.55 -14.74
N LEU A 61 1.40 -10.74 -14.40
CA LEU A 61 2.45 -10.35 -15.33
C LEU A 61 3.35 -11.54 -15.69
N THR A 62 3.56 -12.47 -14.74
CA THR A 62 4.34 -13.69 -14.99
C THR A 62 3.68 -14.65 -15.98
N ASN A 63 2.36 -14.55 -16.17
CA ASN A 63 1.68 -15.30 -17.22
C ASN A 63 2.08 -14.84 -18.62
N PHE A 64 2.47 -13.56 -18.79
CA PHE A 64 2.89 -13.01 -20.08
C PHE A 64 4.33 -13.37 -20.45
N ASP A 65 5.15 -13.83 -19.49
CA ASP A 65 6.52 -14.32 -19.76
C ASP A 65 6.53 -15.67 -20.48
N LYS A 66 5.40 -16.39 -20.47
CA LYS A 66 5.22 -17.70 -21.12
C LYS A 66 4.68 -17.51 -22.55
N ASP A 67 4.85 -18.52 -23.41
CA ASP A 67 4.22 -18.48 -24.74
C ASP A 67 2.70 -18.64 -24.62
N LEU A 68 1.98 -17.57 -24.95
CA LEU A 68 0.53 -17.43 -24.88
C LEU A 68 -0.21 -18.24 -25.97
N ARG A 69 0.51 -18.91 -26.89
CA ARG A 69 -0.06 -19.68 -28.03
C ARG A 69 -0.99 -18.89 -28.95
N ILE A 70 -0.93 -17.57 -28.89
CA ILE A 70 -1.66 -16.64 -29.77
C ILE A 70 -0.71 -15.97 -30.75
N ARG A 71 -1.23 -15.53 -31.90
CA ARG A 71 -0.43 -14.91 -32.98
C ARG A 71 0.40 -13.70 -32.53
N PHE A 72 -0.06 -12.96 -31.52
CA PHE A 72 0.59 -11.76 -30.99
C PHE A 72 1.37 -12.01 -29.68
N SER A 73 1.58 -13.27 -29.30
CA SER A 73 2.19 -13.69 -28.03
C SER A 73 3.52 -13.00 -27.76
N SER A 74 4.45 -13.07 -28.72
CA SER A 74 5.78 -12.46 -28.63
C SER A 74 5.72 -10.93 -28.46
N ALA A 75 4.89 -10.24 -29.25
CA ALA A 75 4.75 -8.78 -29.15
C ALA A 75 4.17 -8.34 -27.80
N LEU A 76 3.17 -9.06 -27.29
CA LEU A 76 2.57 -8.77 -25.98
C LEU A 76 3.56 -8.98 -24.84
N ASN A 77 4.33 -10.08 -24.86
CA ASN A 77 5.38 -10.34 -23.88
C ASN A 77 6.41 -9.19 -23.86
N TYR A 78 6.92 -8.78 -25.03
CA TYR A 78 7.86 -7.66 -25.11
C TYR A 78 7.26 -6.34 -24.57
N ILE A 79 6.01 -6.03 -24.89
CA ILE A 79 5.34 -4.80 -24.42
C ILE A 79 5.14 -4.84 -22.90
N VAL A 80 4.63 -5.95 -22.37
CA VAL A 80 4.35 -6.12 -20.94
C VAL A 80 5.65 -6.14 -20.14
N GLY A 81 6.65 -6.90 -20.58
CA GLY A 81 7.95 -6.99 -19.92
C GLY A 81 8.67 -5.65 -19.89
N SER A 82 8.80 -4.97 -21.04
CA SER A 82 9.44 -3.65 -21.10
C SER A 82 8.67 -2.60 -20.29
N GLY A 83 7.34 -2.56 -20.40
CA GLY A 83 6.50 -1.64 -19.63
C GLY A 83 6.62 -1.84 -18.13
N THR A 84 6.67 -3.09 -17.68
CA THR A 84 6.87 -3.44 -16.27
C THR A 84 8.24 -2.97 -15.77
N PHE A 85 9.30 -3.21 -16.55
CA PHE A 85 10.64 -2.71 -16.23
C PHE A 85 10.66 -1.18 -16.06
N PHE A 86 10.06 -0.44 -17.00
CA PHE A 86 9.97 1.02 -16.92
C PHE A 86 9.19 1.49 -15.69
N ILE A 87 8.07 0.84 -15.38
CA ILE A 87 7.29 1.14 -14.17
C ILE A 87 8.18 1.01 -12.93
N TRP A 88 8.85 -0.14 -12.74
CA TRP A 88 9.70 -0.34 -11.57
C TRP A 88 10.86 0.66 -11.51
N PHE A 89 11.52 0.91 -12.63
CA PHE A 89 12.63 1.86 -12.73
C PHE A 89 12.21 3.29 -12.32
N LEU A 90 11.02 3.74 -12.74
CA LEU A 90 10.50 5.07 -12.44
C LEU A 90 9.92 5.18 -11.03
N PHE A 91 9.27 4.12 -10.54
CA PHE A 91 8.57 4.15 -9.26
C PHE A 91 9.53 4.00 -8.07
N PHE A 92 10.61 3.23 -8.25
CA PHE A 92 11.57 2.96 -7.19
C PHE A 92 12.19 4.23 -6.58
N PRO A 93 12.71 5.21 -7.36
CA PRO A 93 13.25 6.46 -6.81
C PRO A 93 12.25 7.25 -5.98
N VAL A 94 10.98 7.29 -6.42
CA VAL A 94 9.91 8.05 -5.74
C VAL A 94 9.57 7.45 -4.39
N ILE A 95 9.45 6.12 -4.32
CA ILE A 95 9.20 5.40 -3.06
C ILE A 95 10.41 5.51 -2.14
N HIS A 96 11.62 5.30 -2.66
CA HIS A 96 12.85 5.35 -1.87
C HIS A 96 13.12 6.77 -1.32
N PHE A 97 12.77 7.81 -2.07
CA PHE A 97 12.80 9.18 -1.57
C PHE A 97 11.85 9.35 -0.38
N SER A 98 10.59 8.89 -0.51
CA SER A 98 9.61 8.97 0.57
C SER A 98 10.09 8.22 1.83
N LEU A 99 10.63 7.01 1.66
CA LEU A 99 11.20 6.21 2.75
C LEU A 99 12.31 6.95 3.49
N ARG A 100 13.26 7.55 2.75
CA ARG A 100 14.34 8.36 3.35
C ARG A 100 13.80 9.49 4.21
N GLN A 101 12.83 10.24 3.71
CA GLN A 101 12.24 11.36 4.45
C GLN A 101 11.56 10.87 5.73
N THR A 102 10.80 9.77 5.66
CA THR A 102 10.13 9.20 6.83
C THR A 102 11.13 8.69 7.88
N ILE A 103 12.15 7.92 7.49
CA ILE A 103 13.16 7.42 8.44
C ILE A 103 13.96 8.57 9.04
N ASN A 104 14.30 9.57 8.23
CA ASN A 104 15.00 10.73 8.72
C ASN A 104 14.17 11.55 9.72
N ALA A 105 12.87 11.72 9.45
CA ALA A 105 11.97 12.38 10.38
C ALA A 105 11.83 11.58 11.69
N LEU A 106 11.79 10.24 11.63
CA LEU A 106 11.61 9.38 12.81
C LEU A 106 12.87 9.26 13.68
N VAL A 107 14.06 9.16 13.08
CA VAL A 107 15.32 8.85 13.79
C VAL A 107 16.10 10.12 14.14
N LEU A 108 15.93 11.19 13.37
CA LEU A 108 16.74 12.41 13.44
C LEU A 108 15.87 13.65 13.64
N GLU A 109 14.84 13.53 14.50
CA GLU A 109 13.98 14.65 14.90
C GLU A 109 14.84 15.86 15.32
N GLY A 110 14.57 17.02 14.72
CA GLY A 110 15.27 18.27 15.02
C GLY A 110 16.59 18.52 14.27
N SER A 111 17.04 17.59 13.42
CA SER A 111 18.23 17.80 12.58
C SER A 111 17.91 18.65 11.35
N ALA A 112 18.91 19.40 10.84
CA ALA A 112 18.77 20.17 9.60
C ALA A 112 18.22 19.32 8.43
N PRO A 113 17.48 19.93 7.47
CA PRO A 113 16.88 19.22 6.36
C PRO A 113 17.89 18.35 5.60
N LEU A 114 17.48 17.17 5.14
CA LEU A 114 18.34 16.27 4.34
C LEU A 114 18.89 16.94 3.07
N SER A 115 18.21 17.96 2.55
CA SER A 115 18.63 18.76 1.40
C SER A 115 19.94 19.52 1.65
N GLU A 116 20.27 19.81 2.91
CA GLU A 116 21.46 20.59 3.26
C GLU A 116 22.72 19.73 3.36
N SER A 117 22.60 18.41 3.56
CA SER A 117 23.75 17.50 3.69
C SER A 117 23.70 16.34 2.71
N ARG A 118 24.38 16.52 1.58
CA ARG A 118 24.54 15.47 0.54
C ARG A 118 25.18 14.19 1.09
N LYS A 119 26.14 14.31 2.01
CA LYS A 119 26.82 13.16 2.65
C LYS A 119 25.83 12.34 3.48
N ARG A 120 25.03 12.99 4.33
CA ARG A 120 24.01 12.33 5.16
C ARG A 120 22.95 11.64 4.29
N SER A 121 22.48 12.32 3.24
CA SER A 121 21.52 11.75 2.29
C SER A 121 22.08 10.50 1.60
N LEU A 122 23.35 10.52 1.18
CA LEU A 122 24.02 9.39 0.55
C LEU A 122 24.21 8.21 1.51
N VAL A 123 24.70 8.47 2.73
CA VAL A 123 24.84 7.44 3.78
C VAL A 123 23.49 6.79 4.08
N LEU A 124 22.44 7.59 4.31
CA LEU A 124 21.10 7.08 4.57
C LEU A 124 20.58 6.23 3.39
N THR A 125 20.88 6.63 2.16
CA THR A 125 20.52 5.87 0.96
C THR A 125 21.20 4.51 0.93
N ILE A 126 22.53 4.48 1.12
CA ILE A 126 23.30 3.23 1.10
C ILE A 126 22.81 2.28 2.20
N VAL A 127 22.60 2.79 3.41
CA VAL A 127 22.11 1.99 4.54
C VAL A 127 20.72 1.43 4.25
N LEU A 128 19.78 2.24 3.75
CA LEU A 128 18.44 1.76 3.41
C LEU A 128 18.45 0.74 2.28
N LEU A 129 19.25 0.95 1.23
CA LEU A 129 19.41 -0.02 0.16
C LEU A 129 19.99 -1.35 0.66
N ALA A 130 21.01 -1.30 1.52
CA ALA A 130 21.58 -2.50 2.13
C ALA A 130 20.54 -3.25 2.97
N LEU A 131 19.75 -2.55 3.79
CA LEU A 131 18.68 -3.15 4.59
C LEU A 131 17.57 -3.76 3.73
N ILE A 132 17.15 -3.06 2.67
CA ILE A 132 16.15 -3.57 1.72
C ILE A 132 16.68 -4.82 1.01
N TYR A 133 17.93 -4.80 0.55
CA TYR A 133 18.57 -5.94 -0.10
C TYR A 133 18.65 -7.15 0.84
N LEU A 134 19.12 -6.96 2.07
CA LEU A 134 19.16 -8.03 3.09
C LEU A 134 17.76 -8.55 3.44
N GLY A 135 16.74 -7.68 3.51
CA GLY A 135 15.36 -8.12 3.69
C GLY A 135 14.86 -8.95 2.50
N SER A 136 15.23 -8.57 1.29
CA SER A 136 14.85 -9.27 0.05
C SER A 136 15.47 -10.65 -0.06
N THR A 137 16.66 -10.89 0.48
CA THR A 137 17.27 -12.24 0.45
C THR A 137 16.64 -13.20 1.46
N VAL A 138 15.98 -12.68 2.50
CA VAL A 138 15.31 -13.48 3.55
C VAL A 138 13.87 -13.84 3.17
N ILE A 139 13.17 -12.99 2.42
CA ILE A 139 11.77 -13.19 2.05
C ILE A 139 11.70 -13.68 0.59
N PRO A 140 11.49 -14.99 0.35
CA PRO A 140 11.53 -15.55 -1.01
C PRO A 140 10.29 -15.17 -1.85
N ASN A 141 9.23 -14.67 -1.21
CA ASN A 141 7.97 -14.36 -1.86
C ASN A 141 7.45 -12.97 -1.46
N ILE A 142 7.36 -12.06 -2.44
CA ILE A 142 6.82 -10.71 -2.24
C ILE A 142 5.35 -10.71 -1.76
N TRP A 143 4.57 -11.74 -2.12
CA TRP A 143 3.19 -11.89 -1.66
C TRP A 143 3.11 -12.05 -0.14
N THR A 144 4.10 -12.69 0.48
CA THR A 144 4.21 -12.75 1.93
C THR A 144 4.34 -11.35 2.52
N ALA A 145 5.26 -10.53 1.99
CA ALA A 145 5.44 -9.16 2.46
C ALA A 145 4.15 -8.33 2.32
N PHE A 146 3.42 -8.48 1.20
CA PHE A 146 2.13 -7.82 1.00
C PHE A 146 1.02 -8.32 1.92
N LYS A 147 0.97 -9.62 2.22
CA LYS A 147 0.02 -10.19 3.19
C LYS A 147 0.24 -9.59 4.58
N PHE A 148 1.49 -9.51 5.05
CA PHE A 148 1.82 -8.91 6.35
C PHE A 148 1.56 -7.39 6.37
N THR A 149 2.00 -6.67 5.35
CA THR A 149 1.76 -5.22 5.22
C THR A 149 0.26 -4.91 5.21
N GLY A 150 -0.52 -5.74 4.50
CA GLY A 150 -1.97 -5.65 4.40
C GLY A 150 -2.70 -5.96 5.70
N ALA A 151 -2.20 -6.90 6.52
CA ALA A 151 -2.79 -7.25 7.81
C ALA A 151 -2.43 -6.26 8.93
N THR A 152 -1.30 -5.55 8.80
CA THR A 152 -0.77 -4.67 9.85
C THR A 152 -0.92 -3.19 9.47
N ALA A 153 -0.03 -2.66 8.63
CA ALA A 153 0.05 -1.24 8.29
C ALA A 153 -1.24 -0.74 7.61
N ALA A 154 -1.78 -1.50 6.65
CA ALA A 154 -3.00 -1.12 5.94
C ALA A 154 -4.22 -1.07 6.86
N VAL A 155 -4.40 -2.09 7.71
CA VAL A 155 -5.50 -2.11 8.69
C VAL A 155 -5.34 -0.98 9.72
N SER A 156 -4.10 -0.71 10.13
CA SER A 156 -3.80 0.36 11.09
C SER A 156 -4.16 1.73 10.54
N LEU A 157 -3.67 2.06 9.34
CA LEU A 157 -3.92 3.35 8.69
C LEU A 157 -5.37 3.51 8.24
N GLY A 158 -5.99 2.45 7.73
CA GLY A 158 -7.34 2.52 7.16
C GLY A 158 -8.46 2.47 8.20
N PHE A 159 -8.25 1.77 9.32
CA PHE A 159 -9.35 1.49 10.26
C PHE A 159 -9.01 1.81 11.72
N ILE A 160 -7.83 1.43 12.21
CA ILE A 160 -7.49 1.61 13.64
C ILE A 160 -7.30 3.08 13.97
N PHE A 161 -6.39 3.79 13.29
CA PHE A 161 -6.12 5.19 13.59
C PHE A 161 -7.33 6.11 13.37
N PRO A 162 -8.09 6.01 12.26
CA PRO A 162 -9.29 6.82 12.08
C PRO A 162 -10.32 6.60 13.21
N SER A 163 -10.52 5.34 13.62
CA SER A 163 -11.46 5.01 14.70
C SER A 163 -10.99 5.54 16.06
N LEU A 164 -9.69 5.44 16.35
CA LEU A 164 -9.11 6.00 17.58
C LEU A 164 -9.22 7.52 17.62
N ILE A 165 -8.93 8.20 16.50
CA ILE A 165 -9.05 9.66 16.38
C ILE A 165 -10.50 10.09 16.62
N ALA A 166 -11.47 9.44 15.97
CA ALA A 166 -12.90 9.73 16.14
C ALA A 166 -13.35 9.55 17.61
N LEU A 167 -12.96 8.45 18.26
CA LEU A 167 -13.31 8.19 19.66
C LEU A 167 -12.63 9.17 20.62
N ARG A 168 -11.40 9.62 20.32
CA ARG A 168 -10.67 10.62 21.11
C ARG A 168 -11.30 12.02 20.97
N LEU A 169 -11.70 12.42 19.77
CA LEU A 169 -12.42 13.68 19.51
C LEU A 169 -13.77 13.69 20.25
N SER A 170 -14.52 12.58 20.20
CA SER A 170 -15.78 12.46 20.96
C SER A 170 -15.60 12.70 22.46
N ARG A 171 -14.45 12.33 23.03
CA ARG A 171 -14.18 12.48 24.47
C ARG A 171 -13.77 13.90 24.83
N LYS A 172 -13.19 14.65 23.88
CA LYS A 172 -12.74 16.04 24.06
C LYS A 172 -13.85 17.09 23.89
N GLY A 173 -15.10 16.67 23.67
CA GLY A 173 -16.26 17.58 23.64
C GLY A 173 -16.88 17.79 22.26
N GLU A 174 -16.38 17.16 21.19
CA GLU A 174 -17.10 17.16 19.91
C GLU A 174 -18.29 16.19 19.97
N SER A 175 -19.48 16.70 19.61
CA SER A 175 -20.75 15.95 19.65
C SER A 175 -20.87 14.99 18.47
N LEU A 176 -20.11 13.90 18.49
CA LEU A 176 -20.40 12.75 17.63
C LEU A 176 -21.74 12.12 18.03
N SER A 177 -22.56 11.76 17.03
CA SER A 177 -23.81 11.02 17.25
C SER A 177 -23.52 9.66 17.92
N LEU A 178 -24.46 9.16 18.73
CA LEU A 178 -24.37 7.83 19.35
C LEU A 178 -24.09 6.73 18.31
N VAL A 179 -24.69 6.85 17.12
CA VAL A 179 -24.48 5.94 15.99
C VAL A 179 -23.02 6.00 15.52
N GLN A 180 -22.45 7.18 15.39
CA GLN A 180 -21.06 7.35 14.95
C GLN A 180 -20.09 6.80 16.00
N LYS A 181 -20.36 7.03 17.29
CA LYS A 181 -19.53 6.46 18.38
C LYS A 181 -19.58 4.93 18.37
N LEU A 182 -20.77 4.34 18.18
CA LEU A 182 -20.93 2.90 18.08
C LEU A 182 -20.19 2.36 16.85
N LEU A 183 -20.37 3.00 15.69
CA LEU A 183 -19.70 2.62 14.45
C LEU A 183 -18.17 2.65 14.59
N SER A 184 -17.60 3.72 15.13
CA SER A 184 -16.15 3.82 15.36
C SER A 184 -15.64 2.76 16.33
N ARG A 185 -16.42 2.42 17.36
CA ARG A 185 -16.05 1.35 18.30
C ARG A 185 -16.08 -0.03 17.62
N LEU A 186 -17.11 -0.31 16.85
CA LEU A 186 -17.23 -1.56 16.09
C LEU A 186 -16.11 -1.67 15.04
N MET A 187 -15.83 -0.60 14.29
CA MET A 187 -14.72 -0.56 13.34
C MET A 187 -13.38 -0.84 14.01
N LEU A 188 -13.12 -0.25 15.18
CA LEU A 188 -11.89 -0.49 15.94
C LEU A 188 -11.75 -1.96 16.36
N ILE A 189 -12.79 -2.53 16.97
CA ILE A 189 -12.77 -3.93 17.43
C ILE A 189 -12.54 -4.87 16.26
N MET A 190 -13.31 -4.71 15.18
CA MET A 190 -13.18 -5.53 13.98
C MET A 190 -11.79 -5.41 13.35
N ALA A 191 -11.25 -4.19 13.26
CA ALA A 191 -9.92 -3.97 12.70
C ALA A 191 -8.82 -4.68 13.52
N VAL A 192 -8.90 -4.62 14.85
CA VAL A 192 -7.95 -5.31 15.73
C VAL A 192 -8.06 -6.83 15.56
N VAL A 193 -9.28 -7.37 15.55
CA VAL A 193 -9.51 -8.81 15.35
C VAL A 193 -8.97 -9.27 14.00
N VAL A 194 -9.31 -8.56 12.92
CA VAL A 194 -8.83 -8.88 11.55
C VAL A 194 -7.31 -8.77 11.45
N SER A 195 -6.69 -7.80 12.11
CA SER A 195 -5.24 -7.66 12.14
C SER A 195 -4.57 -8.85 12.83
N ILE A 196 -5.07 -9.24 14.02
CA ILE A 196 -4.54 -10.39 14.77
C ILE A 196 -4.72 -11.68 13.98
N VAL A 197 -5.93 -11.96 13.51
CA VAL A 197 -6.24 -13.16 12.72
C VAL A 197 -5.42 -13.20 11.44
N GLY A 198 -5.27 -12.07 10.76
CA GLY A 198 -4.48 -11.94 9.54
C GLY A 198 -2.99 -12.23 9.78
N VAL A 199 -2.40 -11.64 10.82
CA VAL A 199 -0.99 -11.88 11.17
C VAL A 199 -0.77 -13.34 11.57
N VAL A 200 -1.61 -13.88 12.45
CA VAL A 200 -1.52 -15.28 12.89
C VAL A 200 -1.67 -16.23 11.71
N GLY A 201 -2.67 -16.00 10.85
CA GLY A 201 -2.87 -16.79 9.63
C GLY A 201 -1.68 -16.74 8.68
N ASN A 202 -1.09 -15.56 8.49
CA ASN A 202 0.11 -15.41 7.65
C ASN A 202 1.32 -16.13 8.23
N VAL A 203 1.52 -16.11 9.55
CA VAL A 203 2.60 -16.84 10.23
C VAL A 203 2.43 -18.36 10.07
N TYR A 204 1.20 -18.88 10.24
CA TYR A 204 0.94 -20.30 10.01
C TYR A 204 1.15 -20.71 8.56
N SER A 205 0.70 -19.88 7.60
CA SER A 205 0.93 -20.11 6.17
C SER A 205 2.43 -20.18 5.85
N LEU A 206 3.23 -19.26 6.40
CA LEU A 206 4.68 -19.27 6.24
C LEU A 206 5.32 -20.53 6.82
N LYS A 207 4.92 -20.95 8.03
CA LYS A 207 5.48 -22.15 8.65
C LYS A 207 5.14 -23.43 7.87
N SER A 208 4.02 -23.44 7.15
CA SER A 208 3.64 -24.55 6.27
C SER A 208 4.42 -24.58 4.96
N GLU A 209 4.80 -23.42 4.41
CA GLU A 209 5.59 -23.33 3.15
C GLU A 209 7.06 -23.74 3.31
N TYR A 210 7.61 -23.66 4.54
CA TYR A 210 8.99 -24.06 4.85
C TYR A 210 9.15 -25.52 5.33
N LYS A 211 8.07 -26.31 5.30
CA LYS A 211 8.10 -27.75 5.58
C LYS A 211 8.07 -28.55 4.28
#